data_AF-A0A9D8DW38-F1
#
_entry.id   AF-A0A9D8DW38-F1
#
_cell.length_a   1.000
_cell.length_b   1.000
_cell.length_c   1.000
_cell.angle_alpha   90.00
_cell.angle_beta   90.00
_cell.angle_gamma   90.00
#
_symmetry.space_group_name_H-M   'P 1'
#
loop_
_entity.id
_entity.type
_entity.pdbx_description
1 polymer ?
#
loop_
_entity_poly.entity_id
_entity_poly.type
_entity_poly.pdbx_seq_one_letter_code
_entity_poly.pdbx_strand_id
1 'polypeptide(L)'
;MTANIEPIMGIMYLRPPNPPEEYWESDFKRIAEMGFSTIRTWLFWRSVEPEQGIWDFSAHDQLFALAQKHSLTVLITLVVEAPPEWALKLLPDSLLVKPDGSNFEIVQNQGSVALGGYPGFCLDEPKAKELATKFIAATAKQYGKIQH
;
A
#
# COMPACT_ATOMS: atom_id res chain seq x y z
N MET A 1 -33.72 -19.82 -2.88
CA MET A 1 -33.31 -18.65 -2.06
C MET A 1 -32.05 -18.10 -2.69
N THR A 2 -32.16 -17.01 -3.45
CA THR A 2 -30.99 -16.24 -3.89
C THR A 2 -30.39 -15.60 -2.65
N ALA A 3 -29.13 -15.91 -2.32
CA ALA A 3 -28.44 -15.19 -1.26
C ALA A 3 -28.44 -13.70 -1.63
N ASN A 4 -29.11 -12.87 -0.84
CA ASN A 4 -28.97 -11.43 -0.96
C ASN A 4 -27.54 -11.09 -0.54
N ILE A 5 -26.67 -10.86 -1.52
CA ILE A 5 -25.35 -10.29 -1.26
C ILE A 5 -25.57 -8.79 -1.08
N GLU A 6 -25.38 -8.29 0.14
CA GLU A 6 -25.31 -6.86 0.38
C GLU A 6 -23.95 -6.34 -0.10
N PRO A 7 -23.90 -5.36 -1.02
CA PRO A 7 -22.64 -4.83 -1.50
C PRO A 7 -21.96 -4.01 -0.39
N ILE A 8 -20.65 -4.23 -0.19
CA ILE A 8 -19.83 -3.37 0.66
C ILE A 8 -19.49 -2.12 -0.14
N MET A 9 -19.94 -0.96 0.34
CA MET A 9 -19.56 0.34 -0.21
C MET A 9 -18.50 0.99 0.68
N GLY A 10 -17.40 1.41 0.08
CA GLY A 10 -16.30 2.04 0.79
C GLY A 10 -15.55 3.05 -0.07
N ILE A 11 -14.63 3.77 0.56
CA ILE A 11 -13.89 4.88 -0.05
C ILE A 11 -12.39 4.58 -0.08
N MET A 12 -11.73 4.88 -1.19
CA MET A 12 -10.26 4.93 -1.23
C MET A 12 -9.78 6.14 -0.43
N TYR A 13 -9.08 5.89 0.68
CA TYR A 13 -8.53 6.89 1.57
C TYR A 13 -7.01 6.71 1.73
N LEU A 14 -6.29 7.82 1.73
CA LEU A 14 -4.83 7.90 1.71
C LEU A 14 -4.20 7.31 0.43
N ARG A 15 -3.83 8.21 -0.47
CA ARG A 15 -2.87 8.02 -1.57
C ARG A 15 -1.77 9.05 -1.35
N PRO A 16 -0.68 8.69 -0.67
CA PRO A 16 0.32 9.66 -0.23
C PRO A 16 0.76 10.61 -1.36
N PRO A 17 0.88 11.92 -1.07
CA PRO A 17 0.75 12.57 0.24
C PRO A 17 -0.69 13.00 0.61
N ASN A 18 -1.72 12.58 -0.14
CA ASN A 18 -3.08 13.10 0.00
C ASN A 18 -4.06 12.09 0.62
N PRO A 19 -5.07 12.55 1.39
CA PRO A 19 -5.21 13.92 1.87
C PRO A 19 -4.21 14.23 3.00
N PRO A 20 -3.89 15.51 3.25
CA PRO A 20 -3.09 15.92 4.41
C PRO A 20 -3.74 15.48 5.74
N GLU A 21 -2.90 15.19 6.74
CA GLU A 21 -3.33 14.63 8.03
C GLU A 21 -4.36 15.49 8.78
N GLU A 22 -4.31 16.82 8.62
CA GLU A 22 -5.25 17.76 9.25
C GLU A 22 -6.71 17.50 8.88
N TYR A 23 -6.97 16.84 7.75
CA TYR A 23 -8.34 16.51 7.31
C TYR A 23 -8.83 15.16 7.83
N TRP A 24 -7.94 14.28 8.28
CA TRP A 24 -8.26 12.86 8.49
C TRP A 24 -9.39 12.64 9.50
N GLU A 25 -9.33 13.26 10.67
CA GLU A 25 -10.37 13.13 11.68
C GLU A 25 -11.74 13.58 11.15
N SER A 26 -11.77 14.72 10.44
CA SER A 26 -13.01 15.28 9.91
C SER A 26 -13.59 14.45 8.77
N ASP A 27 -12.74 13.88 7.93
CA ASP A 27 -13.14 13.00 6.84
C ASP A 27 -13.70 11.68 7.36
N PHE A 28 -13.03 11.04 8.32
CA PHE A 28 -13.48 9.76 8.89
C PHE A 28 -14.84 9.89 9.56
N LYS A 29 -15.06 10.98 10.30
CA LYS A 29 -16.36 11.31 10.87
C LYS A 29 -17.43 11.41 9.78
N ARG A 30 -17.17 12.17 8.71
CA ARG A 30 -18.12 12.33 7.59
C ARG A 30 -18.39 11.03 6.84
N ILE A 31 -17.36 10.22 6.61
CA ILE A 31 -17.47 8.91 5.97
C ILE A 31 -18.46 8.02 6.74
N ALA A 32 -18.32 7.96 8.07
CA ALA A 32 -19.24 7.21 8.93
C ALA A 32 -20.66 7.82 8.93
N GLU A 33 -20.79 9.15 9.03
CA GLU A 33 -22.09 9.86 9.01
C GLU A 33 -22.85 9.67 7.68
N MET A 34 -22.14 9.50 6.56
CA MET A 34 -22.73 9.21 5.25
C MET A 34 -23.16 7.73 5.07
N GLY A 35 -22.90 6.88 6.07
CA GLY A 35 -23.30 5.47 6.05
C GLY A 35 -22.31 4.52 5.37
N PHE A 36 -21.09 4.96 5.07
CA PHE A 36 -20.03 4.05 4.61
C PHE A 36 -19.50 3.24 5.79
N SER A 37 -19.22 1.96 5.56
CA SER A 37 -18.72 1.05 6.60
C SER A 37 -17.23 0.72 6.44
N THR A 38 -16.63 1.06 5.29
CA THR A 38 -15.30 0.61 4.92
C THR A 38 -14.50 1.73 4.27
N ILE A 39 -13.23 1.83 4.66
CA ILE A 39 -12.22 2.55 3.89
C ILE A 39 -11.23 1.56 3.29
N ARG A 40 -10.67 1.92 2.15
CA ARG A 40 -9.57 1.19 1.51
C ARG A 40 -8.36 2.10 1.45
N THR A 41 -7.18 1.58 1.76
CA THR A 41 -5.94 2.33 1.63
C THR A 41 -4.88 1.54 0.87
N TRP A 42 -3.97 2.27 0.23
CA TRP A 42 -2.75 1.73 -0.33
C TRP A 42 -1.65 1.79 0.71
N LEU A 43 -0.96 0.67 0.88
CA LEU A 43 0.24 0.58 1.70
C LEU A 43 1.41 0.35 0.75
N PHE A 44 2.12 1.43 0.48
CA PHE A 44 3.28 1.44 -0.41
C PHE A 44 4.50 0.94 0.34
N TRP A 45 5.20 -0.04 -0.24
CA TRP A 45 6.45 -0.54 0.31
C TRP A 45 7.44 0.61 0.57
N ARG A 46 7.59 1.53 -0.38
CA ARG A 46 8.46 2.71 -0.23
C ARG A 46 8.09 3.63 0.94
N SER A 47 6.82 3.67 1.33
CA SER A 47 6.38 4.50 2.46
C SER A 47 6.72 3.86 3.80
N VAL A 48 6.65 2.52 3.89
CA VAL A 48 6.83 1.82 5.16
C VAL A 48 8.22 1.22 5.36
N GLU A 49 9.03 1.12 4.31
CA GLU A 49 10.46 0.74 4.39
C GLU A 49 11.31 1.76 3.62
N PRO A 50 11.43 3.02 4.10
CA PRO A 50 12.18 4.07 3.41
C PRO A 50 13.67 3.74 3.23
N GLU A 51 14.23 2.97 4.16
CA GLU A 51 15.60 2.43 4.12
C GLU A 51 15.57 0.92 4.40
N GLN A 52 16.54 0.18 3.86
CA GLN A 52 16.57 -1.28 4.01
C GLN A 52 16.53 -1.71 5.48
N GLY A 53 15.48 -2.42 5.87
CA GLY A 53 15.27 -2.92 7.23
C GLY A 53 14.74 -1.89 8.24
N ILE A 54 14.56 -0.62 7.85
CA ILE A 54 13.98 0.43 8.69
C ILE A 54 12.51 0.55 8.36
N TRP A 55 11.66 0.11 9.28
CA TRP A 55 10.21 0.08 9.09
C TRP A 55 9.52 1.24 9.82
N ASP A 56 8.65 1.96 9.10
CA ASP A 56 7.80 3.01 9.66
C ASP A 56 6.34 2.84 9.21
N PHE A 57 5.49 2.43 10.15
CA PHE A 57 4.06 2.22 9.94
C PHE A 57 3.19 3.32 10.55
N SER A 58 3.80 4.39 11.08
CA SER A 58 3.13 5.39 11.91
C SER A 58 1.92 6.06 11.23
N ALA A 59 2.04 6.43 9.96
CA ALA A 59 0.94 7.03 9.19
C ALA A 59 -0.27 6.08 9.07
N HIS A 60 -0.02 4.80 8.80
CA HIS A 60 -1.08 3.78 8.71
C HIS A 60 -1.63 3.43 10.09
N ASP A 61 -0.81 3.42 11.14
CA ASP A 61 -1.25 3.20 12.53
C ASP A 61 -2.24 4.30 12.97
N GLN A 62 -1.94 5.57 12.69
CA GLN A 62 -2.84 6.69 12.95
C GLN A 62 -4.15 6.57 12.17
N LEU A 63 -4.06 6.20 10.89
CA LEU A 63 -5.22 5.99 10.03
C LEU A 63 -6.12 4.85 10.56
N PHE A 64 -5.54 3.78 11.09
CA PHE A 64 -6.29 2.65 11.63
C PHE A 64 -6.92 2.97 12.98
N ALA A 65 -6.25 3.76 13.81
CA ALA A 65 -6.83 4.28 15.05
C ALA A 65 -8.07 5.16 14.77
N LEU A 66 -8.02 6.01 13.73
CA LEU A 66 -9.18 6.79 13.29
C LEU A 66 -10.30 5.89 12.76
N ALA A 67 -9.97 4.86 11.97
CA ALA A 67 -10.97 3.90 11.48
C ALA A 67 -11.69 3.22 12.64
N GLN A 68 -10.93 2.74 13.63
CA GLN A 68 -11.46 2.10 14.82
C GLN A 68 -12.38 3.04 15.62
N LYS A 69 -11.95 4.30 15.83
CA LYS A 69 -12.74 5.33 16.52
C LYS A 69 -14.11 5.55 15.88
N HIS A 70 -14.18 5.49 14.56
CA HIS A 70 -15.41 5.74 13.79
C HIS A 70 -16.12 4.47 13.31
N SER A 71 -15.76 3.30 13.87
CA SER A 71 -16.33 1.99 13.53
C SER A 71 -16.24 1.61 12.05
N LEU A 72 -15.17 2.06 11.37
CA LEU A 72 -14.90 1.76 9.98
C LEU A 72 -13.97 0.54 9.85
N THR A 73 -14.27 -0.34 8.90
CA THR A 73 -13.35 -1.41 8.50
C THR A 73 -12.28 -0.87 7.57
N VAL A 74 -11.04 -1.34 7.70
CA VAL A 74 -9.95 -0.96 6.80
C VAL A 74 -9.58 -2.13 5.89
N LEU A 75 -9.62 -1.90 4.58
CA LEU A 75 -9.08 -2.78 3.57
C LEU A 75 -7.72 -2.26 3.09
N ILE A 76 -6.65 -2.99 3.40
CA ILE A 76 -5.29 -2.64 2.98
C ILE A 76 -5.01 -3.31 1.64
N THR A 77 -4.54 -2.56 0.65
CA THR A 77 -3.92 -3.11 -0.56
C THR A 77 -2.42 -2.90 -0.47
N LEU A 78 -1.66 -4.00 -0.50
CA LEU A 78 -0.21 -3.96 -0.54
C LEU A 78 0.25 -3.59 -1.94
N VAL A 79 1.05 -2.54 -2.07
CA VAL A 79 1.60 -2.08 -3.35
C VAL A 79 3.05 -2.52 -3.44
N VAL A 80 3.26 -3.70 -4.01
CA VAL A 80 4.58 -4.36 -4.16
C VAL A 80 5.29 -3.86 -5.43
N GLU A 81 4.49 -3.46 -6.42
CA GLU A 81 4.90 -2.96 -7.75
C GLU A 81 5.59 -1.60 -7.74
N ALA A 82 5.71 -0.96 -6.57
CA ALA A 82 6.42 0.30 -6.36
C ALA A 82 7.49 0.14 -5.25
N PRO A 83 8.56 -0.64 -5.50
CA PRO A 83 9.62 -0.84 -4.53
C PRO A 83 10.35 0.47 -4.17
N PRO A 84 10.93 0.56 -2.97
CA PRO A 84 11.75 1.70 -2.58
C PRO A 84 13.02 1.83 -3.43
N GLU A 85 13.56 3.05 -3.47
CA GLU A 85 14.79 3.40 -4.17
C GLU A 85 15.97 2.47 -3.83
N TRP A 86 16.13 2.14 -2.55
CA TRP A 86 17.24 1.31 -2.08
C TRP A 86 17.14 -0.10 -2.65
N ALA A 87 15.92 -0.65 -2.79
CA ALA A 87 15.72 -1.98 -3.34
C ALA A 87 16.05 -1.97 -4.84
N LEU A 88 15.59 -0.96 -5.58
CA LEU A 88 15.90 -0.79 -7.00
C LEU A 88 17.41 -0.69 -7.25
N LYS A 89 18.14 0.02 -6.39
CA LYS A 89 19.60 0.13 -6.44
C LYS A 89 20.31 -1.18 -6.08
N LEU A 90 19.72 -1.98 -5.19
CA LEU A 90 20.26 -3.28 -4.80
C LEU A 90 20.11 -4.33 -5.93
N LEU A 91 19.04 -4.24 -6.71
CA LEU A 91 18.68 -5.19 -7.77
C LEU A 91 18.36 -4.49 -9.10
N PRO A 92 19.34 -3.80 -9.73
CA PRO A 92 19.10 -3.01 -10.95
C PRO A 92 18.71 -3.87 -12.16
N ASP A 93 19.12 -5.14 -12.19
CA ASP A 93 18.87 -6.07 -13.29
C ASP A 93 17.56 -6.87 -13.13
N SER A 94 16.81 -6.62 -12.04
CA SER A 94 15.57 -7.34 -11.73
C SER A 94 14.32 -6.61 -12.22
N LEU A 95 14.46 -5.64 -13.13
CA LEU A 95 13.35 -4.88 -13.67
C LEU A 95 12.50 -5.71 -14.64
N LEU A 96 11.25 -5.28 -14.84
CA LEU A 96 10.43 -5.81 -15.93
C LEU A 96 11.06 -5.47 -17.29
N VAL A 97 10.95 -6.40 -18.23
CA VAL A 97 11.50 -6.30 -19.58
C VAL A 97 10.37 -6.23 -20.59
N LYS A 98 10.49 -5.34 -21.57
CA LYS A 98 9.57 -5.20 -22.70
C LYS A 98 9.78 -6.33 -23.72
N PRO A 99 8.83 -6.56 -24.64
CA PRO A 99 8.98 -7.58 -25.69
C PRO A 99 10.23 -7.41 -26.57
N ASP A 100 10.77 -6.20 -26.67
CA ASP A 100 12.00 -5.89 -27.44
C ASP A 100 13.31 -6.14 -26.67
N GLY A 101 13.21 -6.64 -25.43
CA GLY A 101 14.36 -6.91 -24.56
C GLY A 101 14.87 -5.70 -23.77
N SER A 102 14.29 -4.50 -23.93
CA SER A 102 14.64 -3.33 -23.13
C SER A 102 13.91 -3.31 -21.78
N ASN A 103 14.52 -2.73 -20.75
CA ASN A 103 13.86 -2.57 -19.44
C ASN A 103 12.72 -1.56 -19.50
N PHE A 104 11.67 -1.78 -18.72
CA PHE A 104 10.73 -0.73 -18.37
C PHE A 104 11.44 0.36 -17.56
N GLU A 105 11.12 1.63 -17.86
CA GLU A 105 11.62 2.76 -17.09
C GLU A 105 10.85 2.86 -15.77
N ILE A 106 11.59 3.11 -14.68
CA ILE A 106 10.97 3.41 -13.39
C ILE A 106 10.45 4.83 -13.40
N VAL A 107 9.13 4.97 -13.30
CA VAL A 107 8.49 6.28 -13.23
C VAL A 107 8.65 6.89 -11.84
N GLN A 108 8.87 8.20 -11.80
CA GLN A 108 9.01 8.98 -10.55
C GLN A 108 7.65 9.35 -9.94
N ASN A 109 6.61 9.36 -10.76
CA ASN A 109 5.22 9.51 -10.37
C ASN A 109 4.33 8.66 -11.30
N GLN A 110 3.14 8.31 -10.85
CA GLN A 110 2.19 7.57 -11.68
C GLN A 110 0.78 8.09 -11.48
N GLY A 111 0.28 8.87 -12.45
CA GLY A 111 -1.11 9.32 -12.52
C GLY A 111 -1.68 9.82 -11.18
N SER A 112 -2.44 8.95 -10.50
CA SER A 112 -3.10 9.22 -9.22
C SER A 112 -2.20 9.14 -7.97
N VAL A 113 -0.90 8.88 -8.12
CA VAL A 113 0.07 8.68 -7.02
C VAL A 113 1.34 9.48 -7.27
N ALA A 114 1.77 10.24 -6.27
CA ALA A 114 3.01 11.01 -6.30
C ALA A 114 4.21 10.22 -5.72
N LEU A 115 4.20 8.89 -5.89
CA LEU A 115 5.27 7.98 -5.47
C LEU A 115 5.84 7.29 -6.70
N GLY A 116 7.17 7.20 -6.76
CA GLY A 116 7.90 6.51 -7.82
C GLY A 116 8.18 5.05 -7.47
N GLY A 117 8.67 4.30 -8.47
CA GLY A 117 9.05 2.88 -8.31
C GLY A 117 8.32 1.93 -9.25
N TYR A 118 7.22 2.36 -9.86
CA TYR A 118 6.45 1.57 -10.84
C TYR A 118 7.19 1.48 -12.19
N PRO A 119 7.11 0.35 -12.95
CA PRO A 119 6.37 -0.87 -12.66
C PRO A 119 7.10 -1.86 -11.74
N GLY A 120 8.27 -1.48 -11.24
CA GLY A 120 9.02 -2.24 -10.25
C GLY A 120 9.74 -3.46 -10.83
N PHE A 121 9.87 -4.49 -10.00
CA PHE A 121 10.61 -5.69 -10.32
C PHE A 121 9.81 -6.71 -11.13
N CYS A 122 10.53 -7.53 -11.89
CA CYS A 122 10.11 -8.85 -12.29
C CYS A 122 10.15 -9.78 -11.07
N LEU A 123 9.00 -10.24 -10.59
CA LEU A 123 8.92 -11.14 -9.42
C LEU A 123 9.25 -12.61 -9.75
N ASP A 124 9.60 -12.92 -10.99
CA ASP A 124 10.21 -14.21 -11.35
C ASP A 124 11.69 -14.26 -10.93
N GLU A 125 12.35 -13.10 -10.76
CA GLU A 125 13.71 -13.03 -10.25
C GLU A 125 13.74 -13.33 -8.74
N PRO A 126 14.42 -14.41 -8.29
CA PRO A 126 14.28 -14.90 -6.92
C PRO A 126 14.61 -13.87 -5.84
N LYS A 127 15.63 -13.03 -6.07
CA LYS A 127 16.04 -11.99 -5.11
C LYS A 127 14.98 -10.89 -4.98
N ALA A 128 14.37 -10.46 -6.09
CA ALA A 128 13.30 -9.48 -6.07
C ALA A 128 12.05 -10.02 -5.37
N LYS A 129 11.70 -11.28 -5.65
CA LYS A 129 10.62 -11.98 -4.96
C LYS A 129 10.85 -12.09 -3.47
N GLU A 130 12.09 -12.37 -3.04
CA GLU A 130 12.44 -12.45 -1.63
C GLU A 130 12.22 -11.10 -0.91
N LEU A 131 12.69 -10.00 -1.49
CA LEU A 131 12.49 -8.66 -0.92
C LEU A 131 11.01 -8.28 -0.85
N ALA A 132 10.25 -8.51 -1.94
CA ALA A 132 8.81 -8.31 -1.96
C ALA A 132 8.08 -9.14 -0.88
N THR A 133 8.53 -10.39 -0.68
CA THR A 133 7.98 -11.26 0.37
C THR A 133 8.27 -10.72 1.76
N LYS A 134 9.46 -10.15 2.01
CA LYS A 134 9.79 -9.50 3.28
C LYS A 134 8.86 -8.33 3.58
N PHE A 135 8.53 -7.52 2.59
CA PHE A 135 7.54 -6.44 2.72
C PHE A 135 6.14 -6.96 3.10
N ILE A 136 5.66 -7.98 2.39
CA ILE A 136 4.37 -8.61 2.70
C ILE A 136 4.39 -9.19 4.13
N ALA A 137 5.45 -9.90 4.50
CA ALA A 137 5.61 -10.51 5.81
C ALA A 137 5.72 -9.48 6.93
N ALA A 138 6.45 -8.38 6.73
CA ALA A 138 6.55 -7.29 7.70
C ALA A 138 5.18 -6.63 7.94
N THR A 139 4.43 -6.39 6.87
CA THR A 139 3.08 -5.83 6.98
C THR A 139 2.11 -6.81 7.66
N ALA A 140 2.19 -8.10 7.32
CA ALA A 140 1.42 -9.14 7.99
C ALA A 140 1.80 -9.32 9.45
N LYS A 141 3.07 -9.13 9.83
CA LYS A 141 3.50 -9.13 11.23
C LYS A 141 2.97 -7.92 11.99
N GLN A 142 2.92 -6.75 11.35
CA GLN A 142 2.42 -5.52 11.96
C GLN A 142 0.89 -5.55 12.17
N TYR A 143 0.13 -6.01 11.18
CA TYR A 143 -1.34 -5.90 11.15
C TYR A 143 -2.11 -7.21 11.08
N GLY A 144 -1.43 -8.31 10.79
CA GLY A 144 -2.05 -9.63 10.74
C GLY A 144 -2.38 -10.13 12.14
N LYS A 145 -3.48 -10.88 12.24
CA LYS A 145 -3.85 -11.60 13.47
C LYS A 145 -3.07 -12.92 13.65
N ILE A 146 -2.12 -13.21 12.76
CA ILE A 146 -1.35 -14.46 12.75
C ILE A 146 -0.09 -14.22 13.56
N GLN A 147 -0.08 -14.70 14.80
CA GLN A 147 1.15 -14.86 15.57
C GLN A 147 1.89 -16.07 15.00
N HIS A 148 3.17 -15.90 14.67
CA HIS A 148 4.07 -17.00 14.32
C HIS A 148 4.52 -17.76 15.56
#